data_AF-A0AA38BXY2-F1
#
_entry.id   AF-A0AA38BXY2-F1
#
_cell.length_a   1.000
_cell.length_b   1.000
_cell.length_c   1.000
_cell.angle_alpha   90.00
_cell.angle_beta   90.00
_cell.angle_gamma   90.00
#
_symmetry.space_group_name_H-M   'P 1'
#
loop_
_entity.id
_entity.type
_entity.pdbx_description
1 polymer ?
#
loop_
_entity_poly.entity_id
_entity_poly.type
_entity_poly.pdbx_seq_one_letter_code
_entity_poly.pdbx_strand_id
1 'polypeptide(L)' 'AFDGMLLRCVNEEELENILFGAHSGVCGGHFGGHATTHKIHQMGYFWPTLEHDIVEY' A
#
# COMPACT_ATOMS: atom_id res chain seq x y z
N ALA A 1 14.11 -5.76 -5.22
CA ALA A 1 13.44 -6.66 -6.19
C ALA A 1 12.25 -7.27 -5.48
N PHE A 2 11.06 -7.25 -6.09
CA PHE A 2 9.94 -8.06 -5.60
C PHE A 2 10.34 -9.53 -5.78
N ASP A 3 10.30 -10.31 -4.72
CA ASP A 3 10.91 -11.64 -4.60
C ASP A 3 10.19 -12.74 -5.41
N GLY A 4 9.68 -12.41 -6.61
CA GLY A 4 8.83 -13.30 -7.40
C GLY A 4 7.43 -13.51 -6.80
N MET A 5 7.04 -12.72 -5.79
CA MET A 5 5.76 -12.85 -5.11
C MET A 5 4.63 -12.28 -5.99
N LEU A 6 3.65 -13.10 -6.33
CA LEU A 6 2.45 -12.67 -7.05
C LEU A 6 1.58 -11.82 -6.11
N LEU A 7 1.36 -10.57 -6.49
CA LEU A 7 0.51 -9.65 -5.74
C LEU A 7 -0.94 -9.80 -6.23
N ARG A 8 -1.90 -9.85 -5.30
CA ARG A 8 -3.32 -9.85 -5.58
C ARG A 8 -3.76 -8.44 -5.95
N CYS A 9 -4.42 -8.31 -7.10
CA CYS A 9 -5.11 -7.08 -7.46
C CYS A 9 -6.30 -6.86 -6.52
N VAL A 10 -6.43 -5.68 -5.95
CA VAL A 10 -7.54 -5.30 -5.07
C VAL A 10 -8.49 -4.35 -5.78
N ASN A 11 -9.77 -4.40 -5.42
CA ASN A 11 -10.78 -3.47 -5.91
C ASN A 11 -10.88 -2.23 -5.01
N GLU A 12 -11.64 -1.22 -5.45
CA GLU A 12 -11.80 0.06 -4.74
C GLU A 12 -12.42 -0.10 -3.34
N GLU A 13 -13.29 -1.09 -3.12
CA GLU A 13 -13.92 -1.34 -1.83
C GLU A 13 -12.92 -1.87 -0.77
N GLU A 14 -11.97 -2.69 -1.20
CA GLU A 14 -10.90 -3.21 -0.34
C GLU A 14 -9.78 -2.18 -0.11
N LEU A 15 -9.60 -1.27 -1.06
CA LEU A 15 -8.50 -0.30 -1.11
C LEU A 15 -8.48 0.60 0.14
N GLU A 16 -9.60 1.21 0.51
CA GLU A 16 -9.67 2.11 1.67
C GLU A 16 -9.32 1.40 2.98
N ASN A 17 -9.79 0.16 3.14
CA ASN A 17 -9.53 -0.65 4.33
C ASN A 17 -8.04 -1.02 4.43
N ILE A 18 -7.42 -1.37 3.30
CA ILE A 18 -6.00 -1.70 3.22
C ILE A 18 -5.14 -0.46 3.46
N LEU A 19 -5.48 0.68 2.83
CA LEU A 19 -4.79 1.95 3.04
C LEU A 19 -4.85 2.39 4.50
N PHE A 20 -6.03 2.36 5.11
CA PHE A 20 -6.20 2.72 6.53
C PHE A 20 -5.32 1.87 7.46
N GLY A 21 -5.30 0.54 7.25
CA GLY A 21 -4.46 -0.37 8.04
C GLY A 21 -2.96 -0.23 7.75
N ALA A 22 -2.60 0.13 6.52
CA ALA A 22 -1.21 0.37 6.14
C ALA A 22 -0.69 1.69 6.72
N HIS A 23 -1.50 2.76 6.64
CA HIS A 23 -1.21 4.13 7.06
C HIS A 23 -1.24 4.34 8.59
N SER A 24 -2.11 3.64 9.34
CA SER A 24 -2.18 3.74 10.81
C SER A 24 -0.98 3.14 11.57
N GLY A 25 0.13 2.86 10.89
CA GLY A 25 1.38 2.41 11.50
C GLY A 25 2.26 3.57 12.00
N VAL A 26 3.21 3.27 12.90
CA VAL A 26 4.08 4.23 13.61
C VAL A 26 5.06 5.01 12.70
N CYS A 27 5.01 4.87 11.38
CA CYS A 27 5.94 5.51 10.44
C CYS A 27 5.40 6.83 9.86
N GLY A 28 4.91 7.72 10.73
CA GLY A 28 4.51 9.07 10.35
C GLY A 28 5.72 9.97 10.09
N GLY A 29 5.95 10.35 8.83
CA GLY A 29 6.88 11.42 8.45
C GLY A 29 7.80 11.08 7.28
N HIS A 30 7.66 11.82 6.18
CA HIS A 30 8.46 11.88 4.93
C HIS A 30 8.61 10.57 4.13
N PHE A 31 8.69 9.41 4.79
CA PHE A 31 8.69 8.07 4.21
C PHE A 31 7.29 7.44 4.13
N GLY A 32 6.24 8.16 4.55
CA GLY A 32 4.88 7.63 4.67
C GLY A 32 4.41 6.95 3.40
N GLY A 33 4.63 7.57 2.24
CA GLY A 33 4.20 6.97 0.97
C GLY A 33 4.96 5.70 0.62
N HIS A 34 6.28 5.77 0.53
CA HIS A 34 7.12 4.63 0.16
C HIS A 34 7.03 3.47 1.17
N ALA A 35 6.96 3.78 2.46
CA ALA A 35 6.79 2.79 3.52
C ALA A 35 5.42 2.10 3.43
N THR A 36 4.36 2.86 3.12
CA THR A 36 3.01 2.32 2.92
C THR A 36 2.95 1.43 1.69
N THR A 37 3.53 1.84 0.56
CA THR A 37 3.62 1.02 -0.66
C THR A 37 4.37 -0.29 -0.38
N HIS A 38 5.49 -0.20 0.33
CA HIS A 38 6.27 -1.40 0.70
C HIS A 38 5.47 -2.34 1.60
N LYS A 39 4.75 -1.80 2.58
CA LYS A 39 3.89 -2.58 3.48
C LYS A 39 2.74 -3.27 2.75
N ILE A 40 2.12 -2.59 1.78
CA ILE A 40 1.03 -3.14 0.96
C ILE A 40 1.55 -4.28 0.08
N HIS A 41 2.73 -4.12 -0.51
CA HIS A 41 3.37 -5.20 -1.25
C HIS A 41 3.76 -6.38 -0.36
N GLN A 42 4.24 -6.14 0.87
CA GLN A 42 4.50 -7.21 1.85
C GLN A 42 3.22 -7.95 2.28
N MET A 43 2.07 -7.25 2.30
CA MET A 43 0.76 -7.85 2.53
C MET A 43 0.24 -8.63 1.31
N GLY A 44 0.95 -8.58 0.18
CA GLY A 44 0.58 -9.30 -1.03
C GLY A 44 -0.46 -8.58 -1.89
N TYR A 45 -0.64 -7.28 -1.73
CA TYR A 45 -1.63 -6.50 -2.49
C TYR A 45 -0.96 -5.57 -3.51
N PHE A 46 -1.68 -5.30 -4.59
CA PHE A 46 -1.29 -4.37 -5.64
C PHE A 46 -2.52 -3.76 -6.29
N TRP A 47 -2.40 -2.52 -6.76
CA TRP A 47 -3.34 -1.93 -7.73
C TRP A 47 -2.63 -0.84 -8.53
N PRO A 48 -3.10 -0.51 -9.74
CA PRO A 48 -2.36 0.35 -10.67
C PRO A 48 -2.10 1.78 -10.17
N THR A 49 -2.99 2.31 -9.33
CA THR A 49 -2.94 3.68 -8.80
C THR A 49 -2.36 3.77 -7.39
N LEU A 50 -1.83 2.67 -6.84
CA LEU A 50 -1.31 2.55 -5.47
C LEU A 50 -0.45 3.72 -5.02
N GLU A 51 0.54 4.12 -5.83
CA GLU A 51 1.43 5.22 -5.45
C GLU A 51 0.73 6.57 -5.43
N HIS A 52 -0.26 6.79 -6.30
CA HIS A 52 -1.07 8.02 -6.31
C HIS A 52 -2.00 8.05 -5.10
N ASP A 53 -2.73 6.96 -4.87
CA ASP A 53 -3.71 6.84 -3.79
C ASP A 53 -3.04 6.97 -2.42
N ILE A 54 -1.82 6.44 -2.26
CA ILE A 54 -1.04 6.61 -1.03
C ILE A 54 -0.55 8.05 -0.83
N VAL A 55 -0.22 8.77 -1.90
CA VAL A 55 0.24 10.16 -1.82
C VAL A 55 -0.92 11.11 -1.53
N GLU A 56 -2.13 10.78 -2.00
CA GLU A 56 -3.36 11.55 -1.73
C GLU A 56 -4.05 11.20 -0.40
N TYR A 57 -3.73 10.06 0.23
CA TYR A 57 -4.30 9.57 1.49
C TYR A 57 -3.57 10.09 2.74
#